data_AF-A0A293LMT0-F1
#
_entry.id   AF-A0A293LMT0-F1
#
_cell.length_a   1.000
_cell.length_b   1.000
_cell.length_c   1.000
_cell.angle_alpha   90.00
_cell.angle_beta   90.00
_cell.angle_gamma   90.00
#
_symmetry.space_group_name_H-M   'P 1'
#
loop_
_entity.id
_entity.type
_entity.pdbx_description
1 polymer ?
#
loop_
_entity_poly.entity_id
_entity_poly.type
_entity_poly.pdbx_seq_one_letter_code
_entity_poly.pdbx_strand_id
1 'polypeptide(L)'
;MTWKRRRKRRTHCYAPGCKTGYPGFREVNGRTLSLFRAPKDVDIRKQWDRNLHRKDKPLSDTSAVCEKHFAPQFIVREYTTIIGGQEVRTPRGKPVLTPDAVPTLLPDLPAYLSKEVANKRPERKRRTLSLFHVPKMLIFESNGTAISTARISPSQTRPLHVKDTSHRSL
;
A
#
# COMPACT_ATOMS: atom_id res chain seq x y z
N MET A 1 30.28 -31.70 -15.50
CA MET A 1 29.46 -31.02 -14.47
C MET A 1 29.79 -29.53 -14.40
N THR A 2 28.86 -28.63 -14.74
CA THR A 2 29.08 -27.18 -14.60
C THR A 2 28.71 -26.71 -13.19
N TRP A 3 29.70 -26.35 -12.38
CA TRP A 3 29.47 -25.76 -11.06
C TRP A 3 28.98 -24.32 -11.23
N LYS A 4 27.69 -24.07 -11.00
CA LYS A 4 27.15 -22.69 -10.98
C LYS A 4 27.59 -22.01 -9.69
N ARG A 5 28.53 -21.07 -9.79
CA ARG A 5 28.96 -20.21 -8.67
C ARG A 5 27.75 -19.47 -8.11
N ARG A 6 27.40 -19.74 -6.86
CA ARG A 6 26.28 -19.10 -6.17
C ARG A 6 26.59 -17.61 -5.98
N ARG A 7 25.80 -16.73 -6.58
CA ARG A 7 25.98 -15.27 -6.46
C ARG A 7 25.98 -14.86 -4.97
N LYS A 8 27.02 -14.12 -4.55
CA LYS A 8 27.16 -13.61 -3.17
C LYS A 8 26.05 -12.60 -2.89
N ARG A 9 25.29 -12.84 -1.82
CA ARG A 9 24.18 -11.97 -1.40
C ARG A 9 24.72 -10.81 -0.57
N ARG A 10 24.05 -9.65 -0.64
CA ARG A 10 24.32 -8.58 0.31
C ARG A 10 23.86 -9.03 1.70
N THR A 11 24.75 -8.88 2.67
CA THR A 11 24.53 -9.22 4.10
C THR A 11 24.06 -8.02 4.91
N HIS A 12 24.03 -6.83 4.31
CA HIS A 12 23.59 -5.58 4.91
C HIS A 12 22.22 -5.20 4.35
N CYS A 13 21.41 -4.55 5.17
CA CYS A 13 20.16 -3.98 4.73
C CYS A 13 20.40 -2.86 3.71
N TYR A 14 19.57 -2.82 2.69
CA TYR A 14 19.64 -1.80 1.64
C TYR A 14 18.94 -0.48 2.04
N ALA A 15 18.02 -0.51 3.03
CA ALA A 15 17.28 0.68 3.43
C ALA A 15 18.21 1.81 3.92
N PRO A 16 17.92 3.07 3.60
CA PRO A 16 18.74 4.20 4.04
C PRO A 16 18.75 4.31 5.57
N GLY A 17 19.90 4.70 6.15
CA GLY A 17 20.09 4.81 7.60
C GLY A 17 20.15 3.49 8.37
N CYS A 18 19.78 2.36 7.75
CA CYS A 18 19.71 1.08 8.43
C CYS A 18 21.10 0.43 8.62
N LYS A 19 21.44 0.15 9.89
CA LYS A 19 22.70 -0.50 10.27
C LYS A 19 22.61 -2.03 10.34
N THR A 20 21.46 -2.63 10.03
CA THR A 20 21.28 -4.09 10.13
C THR A 20 22.24 -4.85 9.20
N GLY A 21 22.98 -5.79 9.78
CA GLY A 21 23.95 -6.64 9.08
C GLY A 21 25.36 -6.07 9.00
N TYR A 22 25.58 -4.80 9.39
CA TYR A 22 26.94 -4.27 9.57
C TYR A 22 27.62 -4.90 10.80
N PRO A 23 28.96 -5.08 10.77
CA PRO A 23 29.70 -5.52 11.95
C PRO A 23 29.39 -4.61 13.15
N GLY A 24 29.16 -5.20 14.32
CA GLY A 24 28.85 -4.47 15.55
C GLY A 24 27.37 -4.11 15.77
N PHE A 25 26.52 -4.16 14.73
CA PHE A 25 25.08 -4.05 14.89
C PHE A 25 24.48 -5.46 14.95
N ARG A 26 24.64 -6.09 16.11
CA ARG A 26 24.16 -7.43 16.39
C ARG A 26 22.99 -7.29 17.34
N GLU A 27 21.81 -7.60 16.81
CA GLU A 27 20.59 -7.85 17.57
C GLU A 27 19.77 -6.62 17.98
N VAL A 28 18.47 -6.74 17.72
CA VAL A 28 17.44 -5.88 18.29
C VAL A 28 16.63 -6.78 19.20
N ASN A 29 16.51 -6.44 20.48
CA ASN A 29 15.80 -7.26 21.47
C ASN A 29 16.34 -8.71 21.56
N GLY A 30 17.66 -8.89 21.54
CA GLY A 30 18.31 -10.21 21.67
C GLY A 30 18.10 -11.15 20.47
N ARG A 31 17.54 -10.66 19.35
CA ARG A 31 17.38 -11.45 18.12
C ARG A 31 18.04 -10.79 16.92
N THR A 32 18.66 -11.62 16.08
CA THR A 32 19.13 -11.18 14.76
C THR A 32 17.93 -10.99 13.84
N LEU A 33 17.77 -9.78 13.31
CA LEU A 33 16.70 -9.47 12.35
C LEU A 33 16.88 -10.29 11.07
N SER A 34 15.78 -10.83 10.54
CA SER A 34 15.79 -11.53 9.26
C SER A 34 16.00 -10.57 8.09
N LEU A 35 16.85 -10.95 7.13
CA LEU A 35 17.04 -10.22 5.87
C LEU A 35 16.31 -10.94 4.73
N PHE A 36 15.40 -10.22 4.08
CA PHE A 36 14.64 -10.69 2.92
C PHE A 36 15.27 -10.18 1.63
N ARG A 37 15.39 -11.06 0.64
CA ARG A 37 15.94 -10.67 -0.66
C ARG A 37 14.93 -9.83 -1.43
N ALA A 38 15.46 -8.90 -2.22
CA ALA A 38 14.65 -8.21 -3.21
C ALA A 38 13.96 -9.23 -4.14
N PRO A 39 12.68 -9.00 -4.51
CA PRO A 39 11.96 -9.83 -5.48
C PRO A 39 12.73 -9.95 -6.80
N LYS A 40 12.61 -11.10 -7.45
CA LYS A 40 13.13 -11.30 -8.81
C LYS A 40 12.28 -10.54 -9.84
N ASP A 41 10.99 -10.42 -9.55
CA ASP A 41 10.04 -9.63 -10.31
C ASP A 41 10.50 -8.16 -10.33
N VAL A 42 10.59 -7.60 -11.53
CA VAL A 42 11.13 -6.25 -11.74
C VAL A 42 10.17 -5.19 -11.21
N ASP A 43 8.87 -5.39 -11.31
CA ASP A 43 7.87 -4.38 -10.95
C ASP A 43 7.68 -4.30 -9.44
N ILE A 44 7.63 -5.44 -8.76
CA ILE A 44 7.63 -5.48 -7.29
C ILE A 44 8.95 -4.90 -6.76
N ARG A 45 10.09 -5.20 -7.41
CA ARG A 45 11.38 -4.64 -7.01
C ARG A 45 11.45 -3.12 -7.22
N LYS A 46 10.90 -2.58 -8.30
CA LYS A 46 10.76 -1.13 -8.51
C LYS A 46 9.85 -0.49 -7.45
N GLN A 47 8.81 -1.20 -7.00
CA GLN A 47 7.96 -0.74 -5.91
C GLN A 47 8.73 -0.67 -4.59
N TRP A 48 9.56 -1.67 -4.29
CA TRP A 48 10.45 -1.63 -3.13
C TRP A 48 11.44 -0.46 -3.20
N ASP A 49 12.08 -0.26 -4.35
CA ASP A 49 13.04 0.83 -4.58
C ASP A 49 12.41 2.20 -4.31
N ARG A 50 11.21 2.44 -4.87
CA ARG A 50 10.43 3.67 -4.65
C ARG A 50 10.11 3.91 -3.18
N ASN A 51 9.63 2.88 -2.48
CA ASN A 51 9.24 3.04 -1.07
C ASN A 51 10.41 3.24 -0.12
N LEU A 52 11.62 2.76 -0.48
CA LEU A 52 12.80 2.93 0.36
C LEU A 52 13.42 4.32 0.21
N HIS A 53 12.98 5.11 -0.78
CA HIS A 53 13.41 6.50 -1.01
C HIS A 53 14.93 6.71 -1.12
N ARG A 54 15.68 5.68 -1.53
CA ARG A 54 17.13 5.75 -1.65
C ARG A 54 17.52 6.30 -3.02
N LYS A 55 18.24 7.42 -3.07
CA LYS A 55 18.67 8.07 -4.32
C LYS A 55 20.06 7.66 -4.80
N ASP A 56 20.95 7.26 -3.87
CA ASP A 56 22.37 7.03 -4.20
C ASP A 56 22.61 5.81 -5.10
N LYS A 57 21.74 4.80 -5.02
CA LYS A 57 21.95 3.52 -5.70
C LYS A 57 20.64 2.77 -5.90
N PRO A 58 20.36 2.18 -7.07
CA PRO A 58 19.14 1.38 -7.29
C PRO A 58 19.16 0.01 -6.60
N LEU A 59 17.98 -0.49 -6.26
CA LEU A 59 17.78 -1.81 -5.67
C LEU A 59 18.02 -2.95 -6.68
N SER A 60 19.00 -3.81 -6.39
CA SER A 60 19.32 -5.00 -7.20
C SER A 60 18.66 -6.28 -6.66
N ASP A 61 18.61 -7.36 -7.47
CA ASP A 61 18.17 -8.72 -7.07
C ASP A 61 19.07 -9.43 -6.03
N THR A 62 20.26 -8.87 -5.83
CA THR A 62 21.26 -9.29 -4.84
C THR A 62 21.15 -8.52 -3.54
N SER A 63 20.39 -7.42 -3.52
CA SER A 63 20.13 -6.60 -2.35
C SER A 63 19.11 -7.27 -1.41
N ALA A 64 19.12 -6.85 -0.16
CA ALA A 64 18.24 -7.39 0.88
C ALA A 64 17.74 -6.28 1.82
N VAL A 65 16.54 -6.45 2.36
CA VAL A 65 15.88 -5.53 3.29
C VAL A 65 15.51 -6.31 4.55
N CYS A 66 15.73 -5.75 5.74
CA CYS A 66 15.47 -6.46 6.99
C CYS A 66 14.01 -6.32 7.46
N GLU A 67 13.60 -7.19 8.38
CA GLU A 67 12.21 -7.28 8.84
C GLU A 67 11.62 -5.98 9.40
N LYS A 68 12.44 -5.07 9.95
CA LYS A 68 11.96 -3.81 10.51
C LYS A 68 11.29 -2.88 9.51
N HIS A 69 11.51 -3.10 8.21
CA HIS A 69 10.94 -2.28 7.15
C HIS A 69 9.60 -2.78 6.62
N PHE A 70 9.16 -3.96 7.07
CA PHE A 70 7.90 -4.58 6.66
C PHE A 70 6.92 -4.58 7.81
N ALA A 71 5.63 -4.40 7.50
CA ALA A 71 4.59 -4.63 8.48
C ALA A 71 4.61 -6.11 8.92
N PRO A 72 4.46 -6.40 10.23
CA PRO A 72 4.60 -7.77 10.75
C PRO A 72 3.59 -8.74 10.15
N GLN A 73 2.42 -8.26 9.74
CA GLN A 73 1.39 -9.04 9.04
C GLN A 73 1.86 -9.67 7.72
N PHE A 74 2.88 -9.09 7.08
CA PHE A 74 3.43 -9.60 5.83
C PHE A 74 4.57 -10.60 6.04
N ILE A 75 4.98 -10.82 7.30
CA ILE A 75 6.07 -11.72 7.68
C ILE A 75 5.49 -13.03 8.19
N VAL A 76 5.62 -14.07 7.39
CA VAL A 76 5.16 -15.42 7.72
C VAL A 76 6.26 -16.14 8.50
N ARG A 77 5.98 -16.41 9.78
CA ARG A 77 6.88 -17.15 10.69
C ARG A 77 6.43 -18.58 10.98
N GLU A 78 5.23 -18.96 10.57
CA GLU A 78 4.65 -20.29 10.84
C GLU A 78 4.15 -20.92 9.53
N TYR A 79 4.04 -22.24 9.52
CA TYR A 79 3.30 -23.02 8.54
C TYR A 79 1.95 -23.35 9.15
N THR A 80 0.88 -23.06 8.41
CA THR A 80 -0.46 -23.50 8.76
C THR A 80 -0.81 -24.68 7.87
N THR A 81 -0.92 -25.87 8.46
CA THR A 81 -1.31 -27.09 7.74
C THR A 81 -2.54 -27.69 8.42
N ILE A 82 -3.51 -28.12 7.63
CA ILE A 82 -4.67 -28.83 8.15
C ILE A 82 -4.35 -30.32 8.14
N ILE A 83 -4.24 -30.94 9.32
CA ILE A 83 -4.02 -32.38 9.49
C ILE A 83 -5.26 -32.94 10.17
N GLY A 84 -6.01 -33.82 9.50
CA GLY A 84 -7.22 -34.43 10.05
C GLY A 84 -8.34 -33.43 10.41
N GLY A 85 -8.40 -32.27 9.74
CA GLY A 85 -9.38 -31.21 10.02
C GLY A 85 -8.95 -30.22 11.11
N GLN A 86 -7.80 -30.43 11.75
CA GLN A 86 -7.24 -29.49 12.73
C GLN A 86 -6.15 -28.62 12.12
N GLU A 87 -6.18 -27.32 12.44
CA GLU A 87 -5.14 -26.37 12.06
C GLU A 87 -3.91 -26.58 12.96
N VAL A 88 -2.84 -27.15 12.39
CA VAL A 88 -1.55 -27.30 13.07
C VAL A 88 -0.63 -26.18 12.61
N ARG A 89 -0.10 -25.44 13.58
CA ARG A 89 0.85 -24.35 13.36
C ARG A 89 2.27 -24.80 13.71
N THR A 90 3.14 -24.85 12.71
CA THR A 90 4.53 -25.25 12.88
C THR A 90 5.46 -24.07 12.65
N PRO A 91 6.38 -23.74 13.57
CA PRO A 91 7.29 -22.61 13.38
C PRO A 91 8.25 -22.82 12.19
N ARG A 92 8.51 -21.75 11.44
CA ARG A 92 9.49 -21.72 10.35
C ARG A 92 10.87 -21.45 10.91
N GLY A 93 11.87 -22.23 10.47
CA GLY A 93 13.28 -21.93 10.77
C GLY A 93 13.78 -20.62 10.13
N LYS A 94 13.16 -20.16 9.03
CA LYS A 94 13.43 -18.86 8.40
C LYS A 94 12.12 -18.16 8.05
N PRO A 95 11.87 -16.94 8.53
CA PRO A 95 10.72 -16.16 8.12
C PRO A 95 10.73 -15.92 6.60
N VAL A 96 9.54 -15.78 6.02
CA VAL A 96 9.36 -15.49 4.60
C VAL A 96 8.35 -14.35 4.46
N LEU A 97 8.47 -13.55 3.40
CA LEU A 97 7.49 -12.53 3.08
C LEU A 97 6.33 -13.11 2.26
N THR A 98 5.14 -12.59 2.50
CA THR A 98 4.00 -12.73 1.59
C THR A 98 4.32 -12.09 0.22
N PRO A 99 3.66 -12.52 -0.88
CA PRO A 99 3.95 -11.99 -2.22
C PRO A 99 3.68 -10.49 -2.34
N ASP A 100 2.69 -9.98 -1.61
CA ASP A 100 2.27 -8.57 -1.62
C ASP A 100 3.09 -7.68 -0.67
N ALA A 101 4.08 -8.26 0.01
CA ALA A 101 4.88 -7.55 1.00
C ALA A 101 5.72 -6.45 0.35
N VAL A 102 5.53 -5.22 0.82
CA VAL A 102 6.33 -4.06 0.40
C VAL A 102 6.95 -3.37 1.62
N PRO A 103 8.21 -2.91 1.52
CA PRO A 103 8.82 -2.16 2.60
C PRO A 103 8.14 -0.79 2.66
N THR A 104 7.67 -0.41 3.83
CA THR A 104 6.93 0.86 4.04
C THR A 104 7.32 1.55 5.33
N LEU A 105 7.90 0.81 6.27
CA LEU A 105 8.40 1.33 7.54
C LEU A 105 9.86 1.76 7.36
N LEU A 106 10.17 3.03 7.66
CA LEU A 106 11.51 3.60 7.58
C LEU A 106 11.87 4.26 8.94
N PRO A 107 12.10 3.46 9.99
CA PRO A 107 12.31 3.99 11.34
C PRO A 107 13.58 4.85 11.49
N ASP A 108 14.55 4.69 10.58
CA ASP A 108 15.80 5.48 10.60
C ASP A 108 15.68 6.81 9.82
N LEU A 109 14.49 7.14 9.30
CA LEU A 109 14.21 8.36 8.53
C LEU A 109 13.10 9.18 9.20
N PRO A 110 12.94 10.47 8.82
CA PRO A 110 11.82 11.29 9.29
C PRO A 110 10.46 10.61 9.09
N ALA A 111 9.59 10.71 10.09
CA ALA A 111 8.32 9.98 10.15
C ALA A 111 7.43 10.18 8.90
N TYR A 112 7.48 11.35 8.26
CA TYR A 112 6.70 11.64 7.06
C TYR A 112 7.04 10.77 5.84
N LEU A 113 8.20 10.11 5.83
CA LEU A 113 8.60 9.16 4.78
C LEU A 113 8.15 7.73 5.06
N SER A 114 7.87 7.42 6.33
CA SER A 114 7.34 6.13 6.75
C SER A 114 5.83 6.08 6.54
N LYS A 115 5.33 4.94 6.06
CA LYS A 115 3.89 4.68 5.96
C LYS A 115 3.56 3.43 6.74
N GLU A 116 2.79 3.57 7.81
CA GLU A 116 2.22 2.41 8.47
C GLU A 116 1.03 1.90 7.66
N VAL A 117 0.89 0.58 7.60
CA VAL A 117 -0.25 -0.01 6.90
C VAL A 117 -1.47 0.18 7.77
N ALA A 118 -2.43 0.98 7.30
CA ALA A 118 -3.73 1.09 7.95
C ALA A 118 -4.39 -0.29 7.98
N ASN A 119 -4.82 -0.73 9.16
CA ASN A 119 -5.62 -1.94 9.29
C ASN A 119 -6.86 -1.80 8.40
N LYS A 120 -7.18 -2.83 7.62
CA LYS A 120 -8.40 -2.84 6.80
C LYS A 120 -9.59 -2.54 7.71
N ARG A 121 -10.27 -1.42 7.45
CA ARG A 121 -11.53 -1.10 8.13
C ARG A 121 -12.48 -2.27 7.89
N PRO A 122 -13.08 -2.88 8.93
CA PRO A 122 -14.02 -3.98 8.74
C PRO A 122 -15.12 -3.52 7.79
N GLU A 123 -15.47 -4.37 6.82
CA GLU A 123 -16.52 -4.10 5.85
C GLU A 123 -17.79 -3.73 6.61
N ARG A 124 -18.26 -2.49 6.40
CA ARG A 124 -19.45 -2.00 7.08
C ARG A 124 -20.63 -2.67 6.37
N LYS A 125 -21.17 -3.76 6.94
CA LYS A 125 -22.35 -4.46 6.41
C LYS A 125 -23.43 -3.43 6.09
N ARG A 126 -23.58 -3.08 4.81
CA ARG A 126 -24.60 -2.16 4.35
C ARG A 126 -25.93 -2.87 4.58
N ARG A 127 -26.74 -2.42 5.55
CA ARG A 127 -28.10 -2.95 5.72
C ARG A 127 -28.83 -2.63 4.41
N THR A 128 -29.10 -3.64 3.61
CA THR A 128 -30.01 -3.52 2.48
C THR A 128 -31.39 -3.19 3.05
N LEU A 129 -31.85 -1.96 2.86
CA LEU A 129 -33.24 -1.62 3.10
C LEU A 129 -34.05 -2.44 2.09
N SER A 130 -34.78 -3.43 2.59
CA SER A 130 -35.77 -4.13 1.78
C SER A 130 -36.75 -3.09 1.23
N LEU A 131 -36.92 -3.08 -0.09
CA LEU A 131 -38.13 -2.61 -0.75
C LEU A 131 -39.35 -3.19 0.01
N PHE A 132 -40.51 -2.53 -0.02
CA PHE A 132 -41.77 -2.94 0.63
C PHE A 132 -42.05 -2.38 2.04
N HIS A 133 -42.22 -1.07 2.14
CA HIS A 133 -43.42 -0.51 2.78
C HIS A 133 -43.57 0.96 2.39
N VAL A 134 -44.51 1.26 1.49
CA VAL A 134 -44.95 2.63 1.25
C VAL A 134 -46.09 2.89 2.22
N PRO A 135 -45.92 3.72 3.27
CA PRO A 135 -47.07 4.13 4.07
C PRO A 135 -47.99 4.99 3.20
N LYS A 136 -49.27 4.63 3.24
CA LYS A 136 -50.40 5.26 2.56
C LYS A 136 -50.48 6.74 2.96
N MET A 137 -49.98 7.64 2.09
CA MET A 137 -50.18 9.08 2.25
C MET A 137 -51.68 9.37 2.15
N LEU A 138 -52.24 9.92 3.22
CA LEU A 138 -53.61 10.39 3.29
C LEU A 138 -53.80 11.54 2.29
N ILE A 139 -54.88 11.44 1.52
CA ILE A 139 -55.33 12.39 0.51
C ILE A 139 -55.78 13.67 1.23
N PHE A 140 -55.22 14.82 0.85
CA PHE A 140 -55.81 16.12 1.14
C PHE A 140 -56.20 16.76 -0.18
N GLU A 141 -57.51 16.78 -0.46
CA GLU A 141 -58.09 17.48 -1.59
C GLU A 141 -58.12 18.98 -1.28
N SER A 142 -57.50 19.77 -2.15
CA SER A 142 -57.84 21.19 -2.30
C SER A 142 -57.75 21.58 -3.77
N ASN A 143 -58.87 21.33 -4.45
CA ASN A 143 -59.61 22.27 -5.27
C ASN A 143 -58.84 23.49 -5.82
N GLY A 144 -58.61 23.47 -7.14
CA GLY A 144 -58.81 24.62 -8.01
C GLY A 144 -57.70 25.65 -8.10
N THR A 145 -57.04 25.70 -9.26
CA THR A 145 -57.24 26.74 -10.30
C THR A 145 -56.04 26.72 -11.25
N ALA A 146 -56.31 26.49 -12.53
CA ALA A 146 -55.31 26.40 -13.59
C ALA A 146 -54.82 27.79 -14.01
N ILE A 147 -53.49 27.99 -14.11
CA ILE A 147 -52.93 29.03 -14.99
C ILE A 147 -51.63 28.53 -15.65
N SER A 148 -51.76 28.36 -16.97
CA SER A 148 -50.89 28.82 -18.04
C SER A 148 -49.42 28.40 -18.19
N THR A 149 -49.18 27.95 -19.41
CA THR A 149 -47.95 27.59 -20.09
C THR A 149 -46.91 28.71 -20.12
N ALA A 150 -45.65 28.37 -19.89
CA ALA A 150 -44.53 29.04 -20.55
C ALA A 150 -43.34 28.09 -20.71
N ARG A 151 -43.04 27.78 -21.97
CA ARG A 151 -41.76 27.23 -22.42
C ARG A 151 -40.74 28.36 -22.36
N ILE A 152 -39.56 28.15 -21.78
CA ILE A 152 -38.37 28.95 -22.13
C ILE A 152 -37.18 28.00 -22.29
N SER A 153 -36.61 28.08 -23.48
CA SER A 153 -35.48 27.37 -24.07
C SER A 153 -34.12 27.78 -23.48
N PRO A 154 -33.01 27.08 -23.84
CA PRO A 154 -31.71 27.16 -23.17
C PRO A 154 -30.78 28.20 -23.79
N SER A 155 -29.81 28.65 -23.00
CA SER A 155 -28.48 29.23 -23.35
C SER A 155 -28.06 30.09 -22.13
N GLN A 156 -26.81 30.20 -21.70
CA GLN A 156 -25.70 30.71 -22.49
C GLN A 156 -24.35 30.26 -21.89
N THR A 157 -23.50 29.77 -22.78
CA THR A 157 -22.05 29.70 -22.66
C THR A 157 -21.45 31.12 -22.60
N ARG A 158 -20.46 31.36 -21.75
CA ARG A 158 -19.50 32.47 -21.92
C ARG A 158 -18.09 32.08 -21.44
N PRO A 159 -17.04 32.70 -22.00
CA PRO A 159 -15.79 32.04 -22.38
C PRO A 159 -14.59 32.35 -21.48
N LEU A 160 -13.53 31.56 -21.69
CA LEU A 160 -12.20 31.66 -21.12
C LEU A 160 -11.53 33.02 -21.46
N HIS A 161 -10.97 33.66 -20.44
CA HIS A 161 -10.17 34.88 -20.57
C HIS A 161 -8.67 34.50 -20.54
N VAL A 162 -8.03 34.56 -21.70
CA VAL A 162 -6.57 34.50 -21.88
C VAL A 162 -6.01 35.90 -21.61
N LYS A 163 -5.01 35.99 -20.74
CA LYS A 163 -4.16 37.18 -20.61
C LYS A 163 -2.79 36.86 -21.20
N ASP A 164 -2.53 37.41 -22.38
CA ASP A 164 -1.20 37.62 -22.91
C ASP A 164 -0.47 38.64 -22.04
N THR A 165 0.75 38.32 -21.60
CA THR A 165 1.70 39.33 -21.14
C THR A 165 2.96 39.23 -21.96
N SER A 166 3.20 40.32 -22.65
CA SER A 166 4.20 40.53 -23.67
C SER A 166 5.64 40.50 -23.15
N HIS A 167 6.50 40.07 -24.06
CA HIS A 167 7.95 40.09 -24.06
C HIS A 167 8.47 41.54 -23.92
N ARG A 168 9.47 41.78 -23.06
CA ARG A 168 10.34 42.96 -23.20
C ARG A 168 11.78 42.60 -22.83
N SER A 169 12.61 42.56 -23.86
CA SER A 169 14.07 42.54 -23.79
C SER A 169 14.58 43.93 -23.39
N LEU A 170 15.62 43.96 -22.55
CA LEU A 170 16.95 44.54 -22.80
C LEU A 170 17.89 44.02 -21.71
#